data_AF-A0A914SYD7-F1
#
_entry.id   AF-A0A914SYD7-F1
#
_cell.length_a   1.000
_cell.length_b   1.000
_cell.length_c   1.000
_cell.angle_alpha   90.00
_cell.angle_beta   90.00
_cell.angle_gamma   90.00
#
_symmetry.space_group_name_H-M   'P 1'
#
loop_
_entity.id
_entity.type
_entity.pdbx_description
1 polymer ?
#
loop_
_entity_poly.entity_id
_entity_poly.type
_entity_poly.pdbx_seq_one_letter_code
_entity_poly.pdbx_strand_id
1 'polypeptide(L)'
;MLIPCIQGINRQSNDPKYQFLNTFVTGKWAEFVRMVDPDILTGYNIQNFDLPYIVDRSRHLKVDSNVHLLGRVKNSACRIRDAQVQSKQMGNRVNKLIVIEGRIIFDVLQVILRDYKLRSYTLNSVSYHFLSEQKEDVEHTIITELQ
;
A
#
# COMPACT_ATOMS: atom_id res chain seq x y z
N MET A 1 -16.53 2.72 -0.11
CA MET A 1 -16.90 3.69 -1.16
C MET A 1 -15.72 4.07 -2.08
N LEU A 2 -14.67 3.23 -2.19
CA LEU A 2 -13.47 3.48 -3.00
C LEU A 2 -13.49 2.76 -4.37
N ILE A 3 -14.57 2.06 -4.71
CA ILE A 3 -14.71 1.29 -5.95
C ILE A 3 -14.81 2.18 -7.21
N PRO A 4 -15.44 3.38 -7.20
CA PRO A 4 -15.58 4.18 -8.43
C PRO A 4 -14.28 4.84 -8.93
N CYS A 5 -13.36 5.23 -8.04
CA CYS A 5 -12.11 5.92 -8.42
C CYS A 5 -11.16 5.01 -9.23
N ILE A 6 -11.18 3.70 -8.98
CA ILE A 6 -10.39 2.71 -9.72
C ILE A 6 -10.83 2.65 -11.20
N GLN A 7 -12.12 2.91 -11.50
CA GLN A 7 -12.62 2.89 -12.88
C GLN A 7 -12.17 4.12 -13.70
N GLY A 8 -11.95 5.28 -13.06
CA GLY A 8 -11.39 6.47 -13.71
C GLY A 8 -9.92 6.30 -14.11
N ILE A 9 -9.11 5.73 -13.21
CA ILE A 9 -7.69 5.41 -13.47
C ILE A 9 -7.55 4.37 -14.59
N ASN A 10 -8.48 3.42 -14.71
CA ASN A 10 -8.44 2.41 -15.76
C ASN A 10 -8.57 2.98 -17.19
N ARG A 11 -9.22 4.14 -17.39
CA ARG A 11 -9.35 4.73 -18.74
C ARG A 11 -8.05 5.35 -19.26
N GLN A 12 -7.24 5.97 -18.40
CA GLN A 12 -5.90 6.48 -18.78
C GLN A 12 -4.83 5.37 -18.75
N SER A 13 -5.11 4.24 -18.09
CA SER A 13 -4.14 3.14 -17.91
C SER A 13 -3.73 2.39 -19.17
N ASN A 14 -4.53 2.47 -20.24
CA ASN A 14 -4.31 1.76 -21.51
C ASN A 14 -3.61 2.62 -22.58
N ASP A 15 -3.30 3.88 -22.28
CA ASP A 15 -2.45 4.68 -23.16
C ASP A 15 -1.00 4.17 -23.06
N PRO A 16 -0.35 3.80 -24.19
CA PRO A 16 1.00 3.25 -24.20
C PRO A 16 2.04 4.11 -23.48
N LYS A 17 1.90 5.44 -23.49
CA LYS A 17 2.84 6.35 -22.82
C LYS A 17 2.74 6.25 -21.31
N TYR A 18 1.51 6.23 -20.79
CA TYR A 18 1.25 6.09 -19.35
C TYR A 18 1.56 4.69 -18.85
N GLN A 19 1.35 3.67 -19.70
CA GLN A 19 1.76 2.30 -19.39
C GLN A 19 3.28 2.19 -19.26
N PHE A 20 4.05 2.79 -20.17
CA PHE A 20 5.52 2.83 -20.09
C PHE A 20 6.02 3.58 -18.85
N LEU A 21 5.45 4.75 -18.55
CA LEU A 21 5.83 5.53 -17.38
C LEU A 21 5.55 4.79 -16.06
N ASN A 22 4.35 4.22 -15.93
CA ASN A 22 3.97 3.44 -14.74
C ASN A 22 4.84 2.19 -14.56
N THR A 23 5.21 1.53 -15.67
CA THR A 23 6.15 0.40 -15.71
C THR A 23 7.52 0.82 -15.17
N PHE A 24 8.06 1.92 -15.69
CA PHE A 24 9.37 2.43 -15.31
C PHE A 24 9.40 2.80 -13.82
N VAL A 25 8.43 3.57 -13.33
CA VAL A 25 8.37 4.01 -11.93
C VAL A 25 8.28 2.82 -10.97
N THR A 26 7.41 1.85 -11.26
CA THR A 26 7.22 0.68 -10.38
C THR A 26 8.48 -0.20 -10.33
N GLY A 27 9.14 -0.41 -11.47
CA GLY A 27 10.40 -1.15 -11.54
C GLY A 27 11.53 -0.42 -10.79
N LYS A 28 11.68 0.89 -11.02
CA LYS A 28 12.69 1.73 -10.37
C LYS A 28 12.47 1.83 -8.86
N TRP A 29 11.22 1.87 -8.41
CA TRP A 29 10.90 1.82 -6.99
C TRP A 29 11.35 0.51 -6.34
N ALA A 30 11.09 -0.64 -6.98
CA ALA A 30 11.56 -1.93 -6.45
C ALA A 30 13.09 -2.03 -6.42
N GLU A 31 13.78 -1.49 -7.43
CA GLU A 31 15.25 -1.35 -7.43
C GLU A 31 15.73 -0.46 -6.29
N PHE A 32 15.09 0.69 -6.09
CA PHE A 32 15.42 1.62 -5.02
C PHE A 32 15.27 0.98 -3.64
N VAL A 33 14.18 0.26 -3.37
CA VAL A 33 13.98 -0.46 -2.11
C VAL A 33 15.10 -1.48 -1.88
N ARG A 34 15.53 -2.22 -2.91
CA ARG A 34 16.64 -3.16 -2.78
C ARG A 34 17.99 -2.46 -2.57
N MET A 35 18.20 -1.31 -3.21
CA MET A 35 19.42 -0.52 -3.11
C MET A 35 19.59 0.10 -1.72
N VAL A 36 18.53 0.71 -1.19
CA VAL A 36 18.53 1.31 0.16
C VAL A 36 18.59 0.24 1.24
N ASP A 37 18.06 -0.96 0.94
CA ASP A 37 17.99 -2.11 1.84
C ASP A 37 17.40 -1.80 3.24
N PRO A 38 16.16 -1.27 3.33
CA PRO A 38 15.56 -0.94 4.62
C PRO A 38 15.22 -2.20 5.44
N ASP A 39 15.58 -2.21 6.73
CA ASP A 39 15.16 -3.27 7.65
C ASP A 39 13.65 -3.23 7.93
N ILE A 40 13.08 -2.03 8.01
CA ILE A 40 11.68 -1.79 8.36
C ILE A 40 11.01 -1.01 7.22
N LEU A 41 9.91 -1.55 6.73
CA LEU A 41 8.96 -0.86 5.87
C LEU A 41 7.80 -0.37 6.74
N THR A 42 7.65 0.94 6.84
CA THR A 42 6.62 1.58 7.66
C THR A 42 5.71 2.47 6.82
N GLY A 43 4.54 2.79 7.36
CA GLY A 43 3.55 3.65 6.74
C GLY A 43 2.17 3.50 7.38
N TYR A 44 1.16 4.07 6.75
CA TYR A 44 -0.21 4.05 7.25
C TYR A 44 -1.11 3.26 6.28
N ASN A 45 -1.60 2.09 6.72
CA ASN A 45 -2.44 1.18 5.92
C ASN A 45 -1.72 0.52 4.71
N ILE A 46 -0.39 0.43 4.77
CA ILE A 46 0.45 -0.15 3.71
C ILE A 46 0.15 -1.64 3.45
N GLN A 47 -0.29 -2.37 4.47
CA GLN A 47 -0.57 -3.81 4.35
C GLN A 47 -1.86 -4.09 3.57
N ASN A 48 -2.87 -3.23 3.68
CA ASN A 48 -4.16 -3.48 3.02
C ASN A 48 -4.32 -2.70 1.71
N PHE A 49 -3.49 -1.69 1.44
CA PHE A 49 -3.61 -0.83 0.27
C PHE A 49 -2.35 -0.79 -0.59
N ASP A 50 -1.28 -0.12 -0.14
CA ASP A 50 -0.13 0.22 -0.99
C ASP A 50 0.59 -1.00 -1.57
N LEU A 51 1.07 -1.90 -0.70
CA LEU A 51 1.86 -3.05 -1.14
C LEU A 51 1.05 -4.03 -2.00
N PRO A 52 -0.20 -4.41 -1.66
CA PRO A 52 -1.03 -5.22 -2.54
C PRO A 52 -1.30 -4.53 -3.88
N TYR A 53 -1.60 -3.23 -3.86
CA TYR A 53 -1.88 -2.47 -5.07
C TYR A 53 -0.66 -2.46 -6.01
N ILE A 54 0.54 -2.18 -5.50
CA ILE A 54 1.77 -2.17 -6.31
C ILE A 54 2.02 -3.55 -6.97
N VAL A 55 1.88 -4.63 -6.20
CA VAL A 55 2.11 -6.00 -6.70
C VAL A 55 1.02 -6.45 -7.69
N ASP A 56 -0.23 -6.09 -7.46
CA ASP A 56 -1.34 -6.39 -8.36
C ASP A 56 -1.24 -5.56 -9.65
N ARG A 57 -0.84 -4.30 -9.52
CA ARG A 57 -0.64 -3.38 -10.64
C ARG A 57 0.51 -3.82 -11.53
N SER A 58 1.64 -4.24 -10.95
CA SER A 58 2.78 -4.74 -11.72
C SER A 58 2.42 -6.00 -12.51
N ARG A 59 1.64 -6.91 -11.90
CA ARG A 59 1.10 -8.10 -12.57
C ARG A 59 0.18 -7.73 -13.73
N HIS A 60 -0.74 -6.78 -13.51
CA HIS A 60 -1.67 -6.32 -14.54
C HIS A 60 -0.95 -5.70 -15.74
N LEU A 61 0.05 -4.87 -15.48
CA LEU A 61 0.83 -4.18 -16.51
C LEU A 61 1.88 -5.08 -17.20
N LYS A 62 2.01 -6.34 -16.77
CA LYS A 62 3.02 -7.31 -17.26
C LYS A 62 4.45 -6.77 -17.17
N VAL A 63 4.69 -5.93 -16.17
CA VAL A 63 6.00 -5.33 -15.89
C VAL A 63 6.91 -6.36 -15.26
N ASP A 64 8.19 -6.23 -15.55
CA ASP A 64 9.29 -7.08 -15.11
C ASP A 64 9.06 -7.82 -13.78
N SER A 65 9.37 -9.11 -13.80
CA SER A 65 9.26 -10.07 -12.69
C SER A 65 9.94 -9.61 -11.39
N ASN A 66 10.74 -8.56 -11.42
CA ASN A 66 11.51 -8.11 -10.26
C ASN A 66 10.73 -7.26 -9.26
N VAL A 67 9.54 -6.74 -9.59
CA VAL A 67 8.75 -5.89 -8.67
C VAL A 67 8.28 -6.66 -7.43
N HIS A 68 7.91 -7.93 -7.60
CA HIS A 68 7.45 -8.77 -6.50
C HIS A 68 8.62 -9.40 -5.71
N LEU A 69 9.87 -9.16 -6.11
CA LEU A 69 11.08 -9.62 -5.44
C LEU A 69 11.63 -8.50 -4.55
N LEU A 70 10.89 -8.13 -3.49
CA LEU A 70 11.30 -7.08 -2.55
C LEU A 70 12.10 -7.62 -1.35
N GLY A 71 12.08 -8.94 -1.13
CA GLY A 71 12.79 -9.58 -0.03
C GLY A 71 14.31 -9.59 -0.22
N ARG A 72 15.03 -9.94 0.85
CA ARG A 72 16.48 -10.18 0.82
C ARG A 72 16.83 -11.58 0.30
N VAL A 73 15.88 -12.52 0.40
CA VAL A 73 16.04 -13.88 -0.12
C VAL A 73 15.89 -13.87 -1.64
N LYS A 74 16.96 -14.28 -2.34
CA LYS A 74 16.97 -14.36 -3.81
C LYS A 74 15.88 -15.30 -4.30
N ASN A 75 15.22 -14.91 -5.39
CA ASN A 75 14.13 -15.66 -6.04
C ASN A 75 12.92 -15.93 -5.14
N SER A 76 12.77 -15.19 -4.03
CA SER A 76 11.61 -15.28 -3.15
C SER A 76 10.66 -14.11 -3.40
N ALA A 77 9.47 -14.42 -3.91
CA ALA A 77 8.41 -13.46 -4.15
C ALA A 77 7.69 -13.06 -2.87
N CYS A 78 7.29 -11.79 -2.79
CA CYS A 78 6.37 -11.31 -1.77
C CYS A 78 5.09 -12.14 -1.76
N ARG A 79 4.72 -12.66 -0.59
CA ARG A 79 3.50 -13.48 -0.43
C ARG A 79 2.42 -12.63 0.20
N ILE A 80 1.33 -12.41 -0.53
CA ILE A 80 0.13 -11.75 -0.03
C ILE A 80 -0.90 -12.83 0.27
N ARG A 81 -1.41 -12.86 1.49
CA ARG A 81 -2.46 -13.78 1.92
C ARG A 81 -3.51 -13.03 2.70
N ASP A 82 -4.77 -13.41 2.56
CA ASP A 82 -5.80 -12.90 3.44
C ASP A 82 -5.72 -13.62 4.79
N ALA A 83 -5.68 -12.85 5.87
CA ALA A 83 -5.68 -13.31 7.24
C ALA A 83 -6.98 -12.85 7.90
N GLN A 84 -7.84 -13.81 8.22
CA GLN A 84 -9.04 -13.54 8.99
C GLN A 84 -8.68 -13.51 10.48
N VAL A 85 -8.87 -12.37 11.11
CA VAL A 85 -8.73 -12.22 12.56
C VAL A 85 -10.13 -12.18 13.14
N GLN A 86 -10.48 -13.20 13.92
CA GLN A 86 -11.75 -13.31 14.61
C GLN A 86 -11.50 -13.36 16.12
N SER A 87 -12.02 -12.37 16.84
CA SER A 87 -12.06 -12.43 18.30
C SER A 87 -13.26 -11.65 18.85
N LYS A 88 -13.71 -12.02 20.06
CA LYS A 88 -14.81 -11.32 20.75
C LYS A 88 -14.52 -9.84 21.00
N GLN A 89 -13.25 -9.47 21.16
CA GLN A 89 -12.83 -8.11 21.46
C GLN A 89 -12.52 -7.27 20.21
N MET A 90 -11.99 -7.89 19.14
CA MET A 90 -11.54 -7.18 17.92
C MET A 90 -12.56 -7.24 16.76
N GLY A 91 -13.62 -8.05 16.91
CA GLY A 91 -14.59 -8.30 15.86
C GLY A 91 -14.07 -9.29 14.79
N ASN A 92 -14.78 -9.36 13.67
CA ASN A 92 -14.38 -10.13 12.49
C ASN A 92 -13.78 -9.17 11.46
N ARG A 93 -12.47 -9.29 11.21
CA ARG A 93 -11.76 -8.46 10.22
C ARG A 93 -10.96 -9.35 9.28
N VAL A 94 -10.98 -9.01 8.00
CA VAL A 94 -10.13 -9.64 6.98
C VAL A 94 -9.01 -8.64 6.68
N ASN A 95 -7.81 -8.94 7.15
CA ASN A 95 -6.62 -8.15 6.87
C ASN A 95 -5.78 -8.87 5.82
N LYS A 96 -5.00 -8.13 5.04
CA LYS A 96 -3.97 -8.73 4.20
C LYS A 96 -2.69 -8.89 5.01
N LEU A 97 -2.17 -10.11 5.03
CA LEU A 97 -0.83 -10.42 5.52
C LEU A 97 0.13 -10.43 4.34
N ILE A 98 1.17 -9.62 4.43
CA ILE A 98 2.24 -9.54 3.44
C ILE A 98 3.53 -10.02 4.07
N VAL A 99 4.19 -10.96 3.41
CA VAL A 99 5.48 -11.48 3.83
C VAL A 99 6.53 -11.05 2.82
N ILE A 100 7.53 -10.30 3.31
CA ILE A 100 8.71 -9.87 2.57
C ILE A 100 9.92 -10.45 3.32
N GLU A 101 10.49 -11.54 2.83
CA GLU A 101 11.52 -12.27 3.57
C GLU A 101 12.77 -11.41 3.81
N GLY A 102 13.21 -11.36 5.07
CA GLY A 102 14.34 -10.54 5.50
C GLY A 102 14.03 -9.07 5.78
N ARG A 103 12.76 -8.63 5.71
CA ARG A 103 12.32 -7.28 6.08
C ARG A 103 11.13 -7.33 7.02
N ILE A 104 11.01 -6.34 7.90
CA ILE A 104 9.87 -6.19 8.82
C ILE A 104 8.89 -5.18 8.23
N ILE A 105 7.60 -5.52 8.24
CA ILE A 105 6.53 -4.57 7.91
C ILE A 105 5.94 -4.04 9.21
N PHE A 106 6.00 -2.73 9.40
CA PHE A 106 5.47 -2.03 10.55
C PHE A 106 4.38 -1.05 10.11
N ASP A 107 3.12 -1.52 10.08
CA ASP A 107 1.99 -0.69 9.70
C ASP A 107 1.43 0.06 10.91
N VAL A 108 1.54 1.39 10.89
CA VAL A 108 1.12 2.27 11.98
C VAL A 108 -0.38 2.12 12.26
N LEU A 109 -1.21 1.88 11.24
CA LEU A 109 -2.64 1.69 11.43
C LEU A 109 -2.92 0.47 12.33
N GLN A 110 -2.17 -0.63 12.16
CA GLN A 110 -2.36 -1.82 12.99
C GLN A 110 -1.97 -1.58 14.45
N VAL A 111 -0.91 -0.80 14.68
CA VAL A 111 -0.48 -0.40 16.03
C VAL A 111 -1.57 0.45 16.69
N ILE A 112 -2.12 1.43 15.98
CA ILE A 112 -3.13 2.33 16.53
C ILE A 112 -4.43 1.58 16.82
N LEU A 113 -4.86 0.69 15.92
CA LEU A 113 -6.04 -0.15 16.13
C LEU A 113 -5.90 -1.11 17.33
N ARG A 114 -4.67 -1.50 17.67
CA ARG A 114 -4.39 -2.39 18.80
C ARG A 114 -4.33 -1.63 20.13
N ASP A 115 -3.63 -0.48 20.15
CA ASP A 115 -3.21 0.17 21.38
C ASP A 115 -4.13 1.35 21.79
N TYR A 116 -4.93 1.89 20.87
CA TYR A 116 -5.77 3.07 21.13
C TYR A 116 -7.25 2.82 20.80
N LYS A 117 -8.15 3.40 21.60
CA LYS A 117 -9.60 3.37 21.38
C LYS A 117 -10.08 4.74 20.88
N LEU A 118 -9.93 4.98 19.59
CA LEU A 118 -10.31 6.24 18.94
C LEU A 118 -11.70 6.16 18.30
N ARG A 119 -12.34 7.32 18.11
CA ARG A 119 -13.63 7.43 17.40
C ARG A 119 -13.48 7.20 15.90
N SER A 120 -12.35 7.59 15.33
CA SER A 120 -11.99 7.39 13.91
C SER A 120 -10.52 7.03 13.79
N TYR A 121 -10.20 6.17 12.82
CA TYR A 121 -8.86 5.71 12.49
C TYR A 121 -8.42 6.18 11.09
N THR A 122 -9.05 7.23 10.56
CA THR A 122 -8.55 7.89 9.35
C THR A 122 -7.25 8.62 9.68
N LEU A 123 -6.32 8.68 8.71
CA LEU A 123 -5.03 9.35 8.91
C LEU A 123 -5.21 10.79 9.40
N ASN A 124 -6.17 11.54 8.84
CA ASN A 124 -6.46 12.91 9.27
C ASN A 124 -6.91 12.97 10.74
N SER A 125 -7.84 12.09 11.16
CA SER A 125 -8.32 12.07 12.55
C SER A 125 -7.23 11.68 13.54
N VAL A 126 -6.38 10.73 13.17
CA VAL A 126 -5.26 10.26 13.99
C VAL A 126 -4.17 11.33 14.09
N SER A 127 -3.83 11.95 12.97
CA SER A 127 -2.88 13.07 12.91
C SER A 127 -3.34 14.21 13.81
N TYR A 128 -4.61 14.61 13.70
CA TYR A 128 -5.17 15.65 14.54
C TYR A 128 -5.16 15.27 16.02
N HIS A 129 -5.45 14.01 16.35
CA HIS A 129 -5.46 13.54 17.74
C HIS A 129 -4.08 13.55 18.41
N PHE A 130 -3.02 13.13 17.70
CA PHE A 130 -1.67 13.00 18.30
C PHE A 130 -0.76 14.20 18.04
N LEU A 131 -0.88 14.85 16.88
CA LEU A 131 0.02 15.90 16.43
C LEU A 131 -0.64 17.28 16.45
N SER A 132 -1.96 17.36 16.62
CA SER A 132 -2.74 18.60 16.45
C SER A 132 -2.62 19.21 15.06
N GLU A 133 -2.22 18.41 14.07
CA GLU A 133 -2.09 18.79 12.67
C GLU A 133 -3.14 18.08 11.82
N GLN A 134 -3.67 18.80 10.83
CA GLN A 134 -4.60 18.25 9.86
C GLN A 134 -3.87 17.91 8.57
N LYS A 135 -4.29 16.82 7.94
CA LYS A 135 -3.85 16.51 6.58
C LYS A 135 -4.42 17.57 5.63
N GLU A 136 -3.59 18.04 4.71
CA GLU A 136 -4.11 18.76 3.54
C GLU A 136 -4.96 17.80 2.70
N ASP A 137 -6.28 18.04 2.73
CA ASP A 137 -7.26 17.22 2.06
C ASP A 137 -7.27 17.56 0.57
N VAL A 138 -6.95 16.57 -0.25
CA VAL A 138 -7.11 16.61 -1.70
C VAL A 138 -8.27 15.69 -2.05
N GLU A 139 -9.30 16.26 -2.64
CA GLU A 139 -10.45 15.52 -3.16
C GLU A 139 -9.97 14.56 -4.26
N HIS A 140 -10.34 13.28 -4.15
CA HIS A 140 -9.87 12.22 -5.05
C HIS A 140 -10.22 12.47 -6.54
N THR A 141 -11.28 13.25 -6.79
CA THR A 141 -11.73 13.64 -8.12
C THR A 141 -10.76 14.59 -8.82
N ILE A 142 -10.06 15.42 -8.04
CA ILE A 142 -9.14 16.45 -8.53
C ILE A 142 -7.75 15.86 -8.82
N ILE A 143 -7.43 14.68 -8.27
CA ILE A 143 -6.11 14.04 -8.45
C ILE A 143 -5.77 13.86 -9.94
N THR A 144 -6.74 13.45 -10.76
CA THR A 144 -6.53 13.26 -12.20
C THR A 144 -6.36 14.58 -12.97
N GLU A 145 -6.79 15.70 -12.40
CA GLU A 145 -6.68 17.03 -13.02
C GLU A 145 -5.36 17.74 -12.68
N LEU A 146 -4.67 17.28 -11.63
CA LEU A 146 -3.40 17.86 -11.15
C LEU A 146 -2.13 17.17 -11.69
N GLN A 147 -2.28 16.10 -12.47
CA GLN A 147 -1.18 15.33 -13.09
C GLN A 147 -0.93 15.76 -14.54
#